data_AF-A0AAV0EBP7-F1
#
_entry.id   AF-A0AAV0EBP7-F1
#
_cell.length_a   1.000
_cell.length_b   1.000
_cell.length_c   1.000
_cell.angle_alpha   90.00
_cell.angle_beta   90.00
_cell.angle_gamma   90.00
#
_symmetry.space_group_name_H-M   'P 1'
#
loop_
_entity.id
_entity.type
_entity.pdbx_description
1 polymer ?
#
loop_
_entity_poly.entity_id
_entity_poly.type
_entity_poly.pdbx_seq_one_letter_code
_entity_poly.pdbx_strand_id
1 'polypeptide(L)'
;MSAYGHLMERDFSAHSLSSRENSEMGSHFTMESGIYMSPFAATVFFAGLVTVGVSLVTLVITLTVMLQSCQSKRSGVVENLLQVPKSTYYYHHCLPFAMHMVLSSLNSDSFPEVCKYSSVPYITEGQPMEDFNDTVQMIENYFGTIKPLKDGCDVVLMDVDDFFPEDQSFQRVEENGCSNCKEGYIKCPKQVFVSKLYMKLQASGLNLVLVSRMPEKLRNATVEYLLSLGCSGWSSLFMRKEHEKQTDTREYFFMQRKALEEPGFHIVAAISSHLDVLTSQSSFTRVFGLPSPISRSS
;
A
#
# COMPACT_ATOMS: atom_id res chain seq x y z
N MET A 1 -100.04 46.33 -21.60
CA MET A 1 -101.05 46.22 -22.68
C MET A 1 -100.38 45.41 -23.79
N SER A 2 -100.57 44.10 -23.83
CA SER A 2 -101.68 43.34 -24.45
C SER A 2 -101.26 42.85 -25.84
N ALA A 3 -101.56 41.58 -26.06
CA ALA A 3 -101.12 40.70 -27.13
C ALA A 3 -101.93 40.83 -28.44
N TYR A 4 -101.57 39.96 -29.39
CA TYR A 4 -102.20 39.63 -30.70
C TYR A 4 -101.85 40.55 -31.88
N GLY A 5 -101.66 40.05 -33.11
CA GLY A 5 -101.92 38.70 -33.61
C GLY A 5 -101.41 38.48 -35.04
N HIS A 6 -101.48 37.22 -35.45
CA HIS A 6 -101.24 36.69 -36.79
C HIS A 6 -102.03 37.42 -37.89
N LEU A 7 -101.43 37.51 -39.07
CA LEU A 7 -102.17 37.62 -40.33
C LEU A 7 -101.46 36.81 -41.42
N MET A 8 -102.23 35.89 -41.98
CA MET A 8 -101.91 35.04 -43.13
C MET A 8 -102.24 35.77 -44.44
N GLU A 9 -101.34 35.58 -45.42
CA GLU A 9 -101.62 35.07 -46.77
C GLU A 9 -102.39 35.94 -47.79
N ARG A 10 -101.73 36.16 -48.94
CA ARG A 10 -102.38 36.15 -50.25
C ARG A 10 -101.40 35.74 -51.33
N ASP A 11 -101.52 34.48 -51.75
CA ASP A 11 -101.05 33.97 -53.04
C ASP A 11 -101.71 34.71 -54.21
N PHE A 12 -101.08 34.70 -55.39
CA PHE A 12 -101.72 34.26 -56.64
C PHE A 12 -100.68 34.02 -57.77
N SER A 13 -100.53 32.73 -58.12
CA SER A 13 -100.31 32.12 -59.45
C SER A 13 -98.99 32.37 -60.22
N ALA A 14 -98.12 31.39 -60.47
CA ALA A 14 -98.23 30.08 -61.14
C ALA A 14 -98.27 30.14 -62.68
N HIS A 15 -97.15 29.77 -63.33
CA HIS A 15 -97.14 28.77 -64.41
C HIS A 15 -95.71 28.27 -64.71
N SER A 16 -95.67 27.07 -65.27
CA SER A 16 -94.66 26.03 -65.07
C SER A 16 -93.98 25.58 -66.37
N LEU A 17 -92.90 24.79 -66.20
CA LEU A 17 -92.28 23.82 -67.13
C LEU A 17 -91.21 24.33 -68.11
N SER A 18 -89.97 23.85 -67.95
CA SER A 18 -89.39 22.80 -68.83
C SER A 18 -87.91 22.55 -68.51
N SER A 19 -87.55 21.27 -68.57
CA SER A 19 -86.25 20.64 -68.39
C SER A 19 -85.12 21.16 -69.30
N ARG A 20 -83.88 21.17 -68.78
CA ARG A 20 -82.67 20.83 -69.55
C ARG A 20 -81.51 20.45 -68.64
N GLU A 21 -81.20 19.16 -68.68
CA GLU A 21 -80.02 18.48 -68.16
C GLU A 21 -78.77 18.88 -68.96
N ASN A 22 -77.64 19.12 -68.29
CA ASN A 22 -76.30 18.99 -68.89
C ASN A 22 -75.24 18.89 -67.77
N SER A 23 -74.61 17.73 -67.69
CA SER A 23 -73.48 17.37 -66.84
C SER A 23 -72.18 17.95 -67.41
N GLU A 24 -71.24 18.42 -66.58
CA GLU A 24 -69.82 18.47 -66.93
C GLU A 24 -68.88 18.49 -65.71
N MET A 25 -67.77 17.78 -65.89
CA MET A 25 -66.72 17.33 -64.97
C MET A 25 -65.84 18.48 -64.43
N GLY A 26 -65.42 18.44 -63.16
CA GLY A 26 -64.51 19.46 -62.58
C GLY A 26 -63.68 19.02 -61.36
N SER A 27 -62.42 18.64 -61.61
CA SER A 27 -61.19 18.66 -60.78
C SER A 27 -61.20 18.32 -59.28
N HIS A 28 -60.41 17.29 -58.91
CA HIS A 28 -59.92 17.04 -57.55
C HIS A 28 -59.02 18.18 -57.04
N PHE A 29 -59.31 18.69 -55.85
CA PHE A 29 -58.35 19.45 -55.03
C PHE A 29 -58.00 18.64 -53.78
N THR A 30 -56.73 18.29 -53.62
CA THR A 30 -56.19 17.82 -52.34
C THR A 30 -56.05 19.01 -51.40
N MET A 31 -56.89 19.06 -50.37
CA MET A 31 -56.83 20.09 -49.34
C MET A 31 -55.62 19.81 -48.42
N GLU A 32 -54.52 20.51 -48.65
CA GLU A 32 -53.40 20.55 -47.71
C GLU A 32 -53.86 21.30 -46.46
N SER A 33 -53.92 20.62 -45.32
CA SER A 33 -54.35 21.19 -44.05
C SER A 33 -53.30 22.16 -43.50
N GLY A 34 -53.30 23.39 -44.00
CA GLY A 34 -52.51 24.49 -43.47
C GLY A 34 -53.17 25.10 -42.23
N ILE A 35 -52.40 25.28 -41.16
CA ILE A 35 -52.85 26.04 -39.98
C ILE A 35 -52.76 27.53 -40.35
N TYR A 36 -53.91 28.15 -40.63
CA TYR A 36 -53.99 29.58 -40.87
C TYR A 36 -53.99 30.33 -39.54
N MET A 37 -52.86 30.96 -39.21
CA MET A 37 -52.72 31.79 -38.03
C MET A 37 -52.69 33.27 -38.44
N SER A 38 -53.36 34.14 -37.68
CA SER A 38 -53.33 35.57 -37.97
C SER A 38 -51.90 36.12 -37.83
N PRO A 39 -51.52 37.17 -38.59
CA PRO A 39 -50.18 37.76 -38.49
C PRO A 39 -49.80 38.15 -37.06
N PHE A 40 -50.78 38.63 -36.29
CA PHE A 40 -50.60 38.98 -34.88
C PHE A 40 -50.35 37.76 -33.98
N ALA A 41 -51.05 36.65 -34.20
CA ALA A 41 -50.82 35.42 -33.43
C ALA A 41 -49.47 34.78 -33.77
N ALA A 42 -49.05 34.84 -35.05
CA ALA A 42 -47.74 34.36 -35.47
C ALA A 42 -46.60 35.15 -34.80
N THR A 43 -46.69 36.49 -34.75
CA THR A 43 -45.64 37.31 -34.10
C THR A 43 -45.54 37.05 -32.61
N VAL A 44 -46.66 36.88 -31.91
CA VAL A 44 -46.65 36.50 -30.48
C VAL A 44 -46.01 35.13 -30.26
N PHE A 45 -46.31 34.16 -31.12
CA PHE A 45 -45.73 32.82 -31.02
C PHE A 45 -44.21 32.82 -31.25
N PHE A 46 -43.73 33.49 -32.29
CA PHE A 46 -42.29 33.63 -32.54
C PHE A 46 -41.57 34.41 -31.42
N ALA A 47 -42.18 35.48 -30.91
CA ALA A 47 -41.64 36.21 -29.76
C ALA A 47 -41.55 35.32 -28.50
N GLY A 48 -42.54 34.47 -28.27
CA GLY A 48 -42.52 33.47 -27.19
C GLY A 48 -41.40 32.44 -27.36
N LEU A 49 -41.20 31.90 -28.57
CA LEU A 49 -40.12 30.96 -28.83
C LEU A 49 -38.73 31.58 -28.65
N VAL A 50 -38.55 32.82 -29.10
CA VAL A 50 -37.28 33.54 -28.94
C VAL A 50 -36.98 33.81 -27.47
N THR A 51 -37.98 34.23 -26.68
CA THR A 51 -37.76 34.49 -25.24
C THR A 51 -37.41 33.22 -24.48
N VAL A 52 -38.13 32.11 -24.72
CA VAL A 52 -37.81 30.80 -24.12
C VAL A 52 -36.42 30.33 -24.54
N GLY A 53 -36.06 30.48 -25.82
CA GLY A 53 -34.73 30.13 -26.32
C GLY A 53 -33.61 30.91 -25.62
N VAL A 54 -33.77 32.23 -25.48
CA VAL A 54 -32.80 33.08 -24.78
C VAL A 54 -32.70 32.71 -23.30
N SER A 55 -33.83 32.42 -22.63
CA SER A 55 -33.85 31.98 -21.23
C SER A 55 -33.12 30.65 -21.01
N LEU A 56 -33.28 29.68 -21.92
CA LEU A 56 -32.59 28.39 -21.82
C LEU A 56 -31.07 28.56 -22.03
N VAL A 57 -30.66 29.38 -23.01
CA VAL A 57 -29.23 29.64 -23.25
C VAL A 57 -28.58 30.35 -22.06
N THR A 58 -29.25 31.34 -21.48
CA THR A 58 -28.74 32.04 -20.28
C THR A 58 -28.68 31.11 -19.06
N LEU A 59 -29.65 30.21 -18.89
CA LEU A 59 -29.60 29.19 -17.84
C LEU A 59 -28.41 28.24 -18.03
N VAL A 60 -28.14 27.78 -19.25
CA VAL A 60 -26.98 26.92 -19.54
C VAL A 60 -25.67 27.66 -19.26
N ILE A 61 -25.54 28.92 -19.69
CA ILE A 61 -24.32 29.72 -19.45
C ILE A 61 -24.11 29.96 -17.94
N THR A 62 -25.17 30.27 -17.19
CA THR A 62 -25.04 30.48 -15.74
C THR A 62 -24.68 29.19 -15.00
N LEU A 63 -25.25 28.05 -15.40
CA LEU A 63 -24.88 26.74 -14.87
C LEU A 63 -23.43 26.36 -15.18
N THR A 64 -22.95 26.60 -16.41
CA THR A 64 -21.56 26.31 -16.76
C THR A 64 -20.59 27.18 -15.98
N VAL A 65 -20.87 28.48 -15.82
CA VAL A 65 -20.06 29.39 -15.01
C VAL A 65 -20.06 29.00 -13.54
N MET A 66 -21.21 28.62 -12.97
CA MET A 66 -21.31 28.15 -11.58
C MET A 66 -20.56 26.83 -11.37
N LEU A 67 -20.64 25.89 -12.32
CA LEU A 67 -19.88 24.64 -12.30
C LEU A 67 -18.37 24.89 -12.38
N GLN A 68 -17.94 25.80 -13.26
CA GLN A 68 -16.54 26.16 -13.42
C GLN A 68 -15.99 26.91 -12.19
N SER A 69 -16.81 27.74 -11.54
CA SER A 69 -16.50 28.39 -10.26
C SER A 69 -16.42 27.39 -9.10
N CYS A 70 -17.31 26.40 -9.05
CA CYS A 70 -17.24 25.31 -8.07
C CYS A 70 -16.00 24.42 -8.27
N GLN A 71 -15.63 24.14 -9.52
CA GLN A 71 -14.41 23.40 -9.84
C GLN A 71 -13.16 24.21 -9.45
N SER A 72 -13.05 25.48 -9.85
CA SER A 72 -11.86 26.29 -9.52
C SER A 72 -11.69 26.53 -8.02
N LYS A 73 -12.79 26.62 -7.26
CA LYS A 73 -12.76 26.84 -5.80
C LYS A 73 -12.47 25.56 -4.99
N ARG A 74 -12.59 24.36 -5.59
CA ARG A 74 -12.30 23.07 -4.95
C ARG A 74 -11.11 22.29 -5.55
N SER A 75 -10.66 22.63 -6.76
CA SER A 75 -9.51 21.99 -7.41
C SER A 75 -8.24 22.10 -6.57
N GLY A 76 -7.96 23.26 -5.97
CA GLY A 76 -6.71 23.44 -5.21
C GLY A 76 -6.54 22.55 -3.96
N VAL A 77 -7.61 22.02 -3.38
CA VAL A 77 -7.56 21.20 -2.15
C VAL A 77 -7.70 19.71 -2.45
N VAL A 78 -8.57 19.35 -3.39
CA VAL A 78 -8.80 17.94 -3.75
C VAL A 78 -7.73 17.44 -4.72
N GLU A 79 -7.25 18.29 -5.63
CA GLU A 79 -6.23 17.92 -6.61
C GLU A 79 -4.85 17.82 -5.96
N ASN A 80 -4.54 18.62 -4.94
CA ASN A 80 -3.34 18.41 -4.11
C ASN A 80 -3.40 17.10 -3.30
N LEU A 81 -4.57 16.69 -2.80
CA LEU A 81 -4.73 15.39 -2.12
C LEU A 81 -4.70 14.19 -3.08
N LEU A 82 -5.04 14.39 -4.36
CA LEU A 82 -4.96 13.36 -5.42
C LEU A 82 -3.64 13.37 -6.21
N GLN A 83 -2.85 14.44 -6.15
CA GLN A 83 -1.54 14.58 -6.79
C GLN A 83 -0.37 14.22 -5.88
N VAL A 84 -0.54 14.12 -4.57
CA VAL A 84 0.40 13.36 -3.76
C VAL A 84 0.33 11.92 -4.30
N PRO A 85 1.44 11.36 -4.84
CA PRO A 85 1.43 9.99 -5.31
C PRO A 85 0.85 9.15 -4.17
N LYS A 86 -0.17 8.32 -4.43
CA LYS A 86 -0.75 7.47 -3.38
C LYS A 86 0.37 6.80 -2.56
N SER A 87 1.46 6.38 -3.21
CA SER A 87 2.67 5.88 -2.55
C SER A 87 3.24 6.80 -1.47
N THR A 88 3.35 8.11 -1.71
CA THR A 88 3.89 9.09 -0.74
C THR A 88 2.99 9.28 0.46
N TYR A 89 1.66 9.35 0.27
CA TYR A 89 0.70 9.44 1.39
C TYR A 89 0.71 8.16 2.24
N TYR A 90 0.65 6.99 1.61
CA TYR A 90 0.74 5.70 2.31
C TYR A 90 2.11 5.50 2.96
N TYR A 91 3.20 6.00 2.37
CA TYR A 91 4.53 5.93 2.95
C TYR A 91 4.62 6.75 4.25
N HIS A 92 4.19 8.02 4.23
CA HIS A 92 4.19 8.87 5.43
C HIS A 92 3.24 8.38 6.53
N HIS A 93 2.15 7.70 6.16
CA HIS A 93 1.22 7.14 7.12
C HIS A 93 1.70 5.79 7.68
N CYS A 94 2.11 4.85 6.82
CA CYS A 94 2.38 3.47 7.22
C CYS A 94 3.81 3.25 7.75
N LEU A 95 4.79 4.05 7.33
CA LEU A 95 6.17 3.93 7.79
C LEU A 95 6.30 4.15 9.30
N PRO A 96 5.71 5.20 9.92
CA PRO A 96 5.74 5.35 11.37
C PRO A 96 5.13 4.15 12.13
N PHE A 97 4.04 3.57 11.60
CA PHE A 97 3.45 2.36 12.19
C PHE A 97 4.38 1.15 12.05
N ALA A 98 4.98 0.95 10.89
CA ALA A 98 5.96 -0.12 10.68
C ALA A 98 7.14 -0.01 11.66
N MET A 99 7.69 1.20 11.81
CA MET A 99 8.74 1.48 12.80
C MET A 99 8.27 1.21 14.23
N HIS A 100 7.07 1.65 14.59
CA HIS A 100 6.52 1.40 15.92
C HIS A 100 6.37 -0.11 16.20
N MET A 101 5.88 -0.88 15.23
CA MET A 101 5.74 -2.32 15.40
C MET A 101 7.09 -3.02 15.59
N VAL A 102 8.09 -2.65 14.79
CA VAL A 102 9.46 -3.17 14.94
C VAL A 102 9.95 -2.89 16.36
N LEU A 103 9.86 -1.64 16.81
CA LEU A 103 10.28 -1.20 18.15
C LEU A 103 9.51 -1.88 19.29
N SER A 104 8.24 -2.19 19.09
CA SER A 104 7.38 -2.81 20.09
C SER A 104 7.31 -4.34 19.98
N SER A 105 8.05 -4.95 19.03
CA SER A 105 8.00 -6.39 18.75
C SER A 105 6.57 -6.90 18.48
N LEU A 106 5.77 -6.12 17.73
CA LEU A 106 4.39 -6.45 17.39
C LEU A 106 4.29 -7.21 16.07
N ASN A 107 3.32 -8.13 15.98
CA ASN A 107 3.08 -8.96 14.79
C ASN A 107 2.32 -8.19 13.68
N SER A 108 2.38 -8.72 12.46
CA SER A 108 1.64 -8.21 11.29
C SER A 108 0.13 -8.03 11.49
N ASP A 109 -0.47 -8.76 12.42
CA ASP A 109 -1.91 -8.68 12.70
C ASP A 109 -2.29 -7.34 13.33
N SER A 110 -1.34 -6.68 14.00
CA SER A 110 -1.51 -5.35 14.58
C SER A 110 -1.45 -4.24 13.54
N PHE A 111 -1.20 -4.58 12.27
CA PHE A 111 -1.03 -3.61 11.21
C PHE A 111 -2.38 -3.08 10.70
N PRO A 112 -2.55 -1.75 10.57
CA PRO A 112 -3.78 -1.19 10.01
C PRO A 112 -4.08 -1.77 8.62
N GLU A 113 -5.33 -2.14 8.35
CA GLU A 113 -5.76 -2.69 7.04
C GLU A 113 -5.33 -1.82 5.86
N VAL A 114 -5.42 -0.50 6.03
CA VAL A 114 -4.98 0.50 5.04
C VAL A 114 -3.50 0.35 4.64
N CYS A 115 -2.68 -0.23 5.51
CA CYS A 115 -1.26 -0.45 5.31
C CYS A 115 -0.92 -1.90 4.92
N LYS A 116 -1.87 -2.85 5.00
CA LYS A 116 -1.65 -4.23 4.54
C LYS A 116 -1.58 -4.35 3.02
N TYR A 117 -2.21 -3.42 2.30
CA TYR A 117 -2.28 -3.38 0.84
C TYR A 117 -1.36 -2.31 0.23
N SER A 118 -0.63 -1.54 1.03
CA SER A 118 0.26 -0.51 0.52
C SER A 118 1.58 -1.14 0.06
N SER A 119 2.00 -0.75 -1.15
CA SER A 119 3.31 -1.05 -1.73
C SER A 119 4.42 -0.24 -1.04
N VAL A 120 4.46 -0.24 0.30
CA VAL A 120 5.67 0.18 1.00
C VAL A 120 6.62 -1.01 0.83
N PRO A 121 7.75 -0.86 0.12
CA PRO A 121 8.63 -1.99 -0.21
C PRO A 121 9.04 -2.80 1.03
N TYR A 122 9.27 -2.08 2.14
CA TYR A 122 9.53 -2.62 3.48
C TYR A 122 8.50 -3.67 3.96
N ILE A 123 7.27 -3.60 3.46
CA ILE A 123 6.09 -4.36 3.93
C ILE A 123 5.68 -5.46 2.94
N THR A 124 5.89 -5.24 1.64
CA THR A 124 5.27 -6.06 0.57
C THR A 124 6.27 -6.86 -0.26
N GLU A 125 7.50 -6.38 -0.44
CA GLU A 125 8.47 -6.98 -1.38
C GLU A 125 9.82 -7.32 -0.72
N GLY A 126 9.94 -7.12 0.59
CA GLY A 126 11.22 -7.15 1.30
C GLY A 126 11.98 -5.83 1.11
N GLN A 127 12.89 -5.52 2.02
CA GLN A 127 13.65 -4.27 1.92
C GLN A 127 14.44 -4.19 0.61
N PRO A 128 14.53 -2.99 -0.01
CA PRO A 128 15.45 -2.77 -1.12
C PRO A 128 16.87 -3.17 -0.72
N MET A 129 17.64 -3.75 -1.65
CA MET A 129 19.07 -4.01 -1.44
C MET A 129 19.87 -2.76 -1.02
N GLU A 130 19.34 -1.57 -1.25
CA GLU A 130 19.91 -0.28 -0.86
C GLU A 130 19.98 -0.12 0.66
N ASP A 131 18.90 -0.41 1.40
CA ASP A 131 18.88 -0.33 2.88
C ASP A 131 19.91 -1.26 3.52
N PHE A 132 20.12 -2.42 2.90
CA PHE A 132 21.15 -3.36 3.29
C PHE A 132 22.55 -2.77 3.07
N ASN A 133 22.82 -2.22 1.89
CA ASN A 133 24.12 -1.60 1.59
C ASN A 133 24.44 -0.44 2.56
N ASP A 134 23.46 0.41 2.87
CA ASP A 134 23.63 1.50 3.83
C ASP A 134 23.95 0.98 5.24
N THR A 135 23.27 -0.08 5.66
CA THR A 135 23.52 -0.74 6.95
C THR A 135 24.95 -1.31 7.00
N VAL A 136 25.41 -1.96 5.92
CA VAL A 136 26.80 -2.44 5.83
C VAL A 136 27.79 -1.29 5.89
N GLN A 137 27.56 -0.22 5.14
CA GLN A 137 28.47 0.93 5.16
C GLN A 137 28.54 1.57 6.54
N MET A 138 27.41 1.66 7.25
CA MET A 138 27.38 2.15 8.63
C MET A 138 28.18 1.25 9.58
N ILE A 139 28.01 -0.08 9.46
CA ILE A 139 28.73 -1.06 10.27
C ILE A 139 30.23 -1.01 9.98
N GLU A 140 30.61 -0.97 8.70
CA GLU A 140 32.01 -0.87 8.26
C GLU A 140 32.67 0.41 8.75
N ASN A 141 31.99 1.55 8.63
CA ASN A 141 32.50 2.82 9.12
C ASN A 141 32.74 2.77 10.63
N TYR A 142 31.82 2.17 11.40
CA TYR A 142 31.99 2.01 12.83
C TYR A 142 33.22 1.16 13.16
N PHE A 143 33.33 -0.05 12.58
CA PHE A 143 34.47 -0.93 12.84
C PHE A 143 35.80 -0.38 12.30
N GLY A 144 35.77 0.43 11.23
CA GLY A 144 36.94 1.15 10.74
C GLY A 144 37.47 2.20 11.72
N THR A 145 36.64 2.68 12.66
CA THR A 145 37.07 3.63 13.71
C THR A 145 37.56 2.95 14.98
N ILE A 146 37.23 1.68 15.17
CA ILE A 146 37.56 0.93 16.40
C ILE A 146 38.90 0.27 16.21
N LYS A 147 39.76 0.40 17.23
CA LYS A 147 40.97 -0.40 17.34
C LYS A 147 40.70 -1.47 18.38
N PRO A 148 40.59 -2.75 17.98
CA PRO A 148 40.42 -3.83 18.94
C PRO A 148 41.53 -3.77 19.99
N LEU A 149 41.18 -4.00 21.25
CA LEU A 149 42.15 -4.20 22.31
C LEU A 149 43.08 -5.36 21.93
N LYS A 150 44.37 -5.20 22.24
CA LYS A 150 45.40 -6.20 21.90
C LYS A 150 45.28 -7.50 22.70
N ASP A 151 44.39 -7.56 23.69
CA ASP A 151 44.12 -8.73 24.51
C ASP A 151 43.25 -9.77 23.79
N GLY A 152 42.61 -9.40 22.67
CA GLY A 152 41.70 -10.28 21.93
C GLY A 152 40.36 -10.51 22.63
N CYS A 153 40.04 -9.71 23.66
CA CYS A 153 38.82 -9.84 24.44
C CYS A 153 37.61 -9.13 23.79
N ASP A 154 37.85 -8.29 22.78
CA ASP A 154 36.79 -7.60 22.05
C ASP A 154 36.05 -8.57 21.13
N VAL A 155 34.74 -8.70 21.33
CA VAL A 155 33.89 -9.61 20.55
C VAL A 155 32.71 -8.88 19.91
N VAL A 156 32.33 -9.33 18.72
CA VAL A 156 31.09 -8.92 18.04
C VAL A 156 30.09 -10.05 18.16
N LEU A 157 28.95 -9.75 18.77
CA LEU A 157 27.83 -10.67 18.88
C LEU A 157 27.03 -10.66 17.58
N MET A 158 26.80 -11.81 16.97
CA MET A 158 26.03 -11.90 15.73
C MET A 158 24.93 -12.95 15.86
N ASP A 159 23.72 -12.54 15.50
CA ASP A 159 22.53 -13.38 15.53
C ASP A 159 22.55 -14.35 14.34
N VAL A 160 22.57 -15.63 14.65
CA VAL A 160 22.64 -16.72 13.67
C VAL A 160 21.32 -16.90 12.93
N ASP A 161 20.21 -16.53 13.57
CA ASP A 161 18.88 -16.74 12.99
C ASP A 161 18.67 -15.85 11.75
N ASP A 162 19.45 -14.77 11.61
CA ASP A 162 19.47 -13.89 10.45
C ASP A 162 20.10 -14.49 9.18
N PHE A 163 20.82 -15.61 9.32
CA PHE A 163 21.32 -16.36 8.17
C PHE A 163 20.23 -17.26 7.56
N PHE A 164 19.14 -17.50 8.29
CA PHE A 164 18.06 -18.38 7.84
C PHE A 164 16.94 -17.58 7.16
N PRO A 165 16.29 -18.13 6.13
CA PRO A 165 15.08 -17.54 5.56
C PRO A 165 13.97 -17.48 6.62
N GLU A 166 13.18 -16.40 6.62
CA GLU A 166 12.08 -16.20 7.60
C GLU A 166 11.02 -17.31 7.59
N ASP A 167 10.88 -18.02 6.46
CA ASP A 167 9.91 -19.10 6.25
C ASP A 167 10.35 -20.44 6.90
N GLN A 168 11.54 -20.48 7.51
CA GLN A 168 11.99 -21.59 8.34
C GLN A 168 11.59 -21.32 9.80
N SER A 169 10.29 -21.47 10.07
CA SER A 169 9.86 -21.62 11.46
C SER A 169 10.62 -22.78 12.10
N PHE A 170 11.00 -22.59 13.37
CA PHE A 170 11.63 -23.57 14.27
C PHE A 170 11.08 -25.01 14.11
N GLN A 171 9.79 -25.12 13.79
CA GLN A 171 9.02 -26.34 13.62
C GLN A 171 9.44 -27.15 12.37
N ARG A 172 9.70 -26.51 11.21
CA ARG A 172 10.11 -27.24 9.99
C ARG A 172 11.54 -27.79 10.09
N VAL A 173 12.41 -27.11 10.84
CA VAL A 173 13.79 -27.56 11.09
C VAL A 173 13.82 -28.74 12.08
N GLU A 174 12.87 -28.78 13.02
CA GLU A 174 12.70 -29.87 13.97
C GLU A 174 12.14 -31.16 13.33
N GLU A 175 11.26 -31.04 12.32
CA GLU A 175 10.62 -32.19 11.66
C GLU A 175 11.45 -32.82 10.53
N ASN A 176 12.22 -32.03 9.76
CA ASN A 176 12.92 -32.54 8.57
C ASN A 176 14.45 -32.46 8.65
N GLY A 177 15.02 -31.83 9.69
CA GLY A 177 16.42 -31.38 9.65
C GLY A 177 16.65 -30.36 8.53
N CYS A 178 17.82 -29.73 8.49
CA CYS A 178 18.19 -28.80 7.39
C CYS A 178 18.48 -29.56 6.07
N SER A 179 17.77 -30.66 5.78
CA SER A 179 17.99 -31.48 4.60
C SER A 179 17.56 -30.77 3.31
N ASN A 180 16.56 -29.89 3.40
CA ASN A 180 16.02 -29.15 2.25
C ASN A 180 16.75 -27.83 1.99
N CYS A 181 17.86 -27.56 2.67
CA CYS A 181 18.63 -26.32 2.53
C CYS A 181 19.41 -26.22 1.18
N LYS A 182 19.22 -27.16 0.23
CA LYS A 182 20.03 -27.28 -1.00
C LYS A 182 19.31 -27.06 -2.34
N GLU A 183 18.01 -27.31 -2.47
CA GLU A 183 17.36 -27.30 -3.79
C GLU A 183 16.27 -26.21 -3.87
N GLY A 184 16.54 -25.13 -4.62
CA GLY A 184 15.49 -24.27 -5.18
C GLY A 184 15.22 -22.92 -4.51
N TYR A 185 16.04 -22.46 -3.57
CA TYR A 185 15.84 -21.14 -2.95
C TYR A 185 16.64 -20.09 -3.71
N ILE A 186 15.93 -19.16 -4.35
CA ILE A 186 16.49 -17.84 -4.72
C ILE A 186 17.18 -17.34 -3.44
N LYS A 187 18.52 -17.19 -3.46
CA LYS A 187 19.29 -16.74 -2.30
C LYS A 187 18.59 -15.52 -1.71
N CYS A 188 18.04 -15.65 -0.51
CA CYS A 188 17.32 -14.57 0.14
C CYS A 188 18.28 -13.36 0.21
N PRO A 189 17.89 -12.15 -0.23
CA PRO A 189 18.76 -10.98 -0.19
C PRO A 189 19.38 -10.75 1.20
N LYS A 190 18.61 -10.97 2.28
CA LYS A 190 19.08 -10.93 3.67
C LYS A 190 20.19 -11.94 3.94
N GLN A 191 20.03 -13.21 3.54
CA GLN A 191 21.06 -14.23 3.73
C GLN A 191 22.37 -13.89 3.00
N VAL A 192 22.28 -13.44 1.74
CA VAL A 192 23.48 -13.00 0.98
C VAL A 192 24.16 -11.84 1.68
N PHE A 193 23.36 -10.90 2.18
CA PHE A 193 23.83 -9.74 2.87
C PHE A 193 24.56 -10.08 4.17
N VAL A 194 23.92 -10.84 5.06
CA VAL A 194 24.45 -11.24 6.36
C VAL A 194 25.73 -12.07 6.19
N SER A 195 25.77 -12.96 5.18
CA SER A 195 26.97 -13.74 4.85
C SER A 195 28.14 -12.85 4.40
N LYS A 196 27.88 -11.84 3.56
CA LYS A 196 28.92 -10.88 3.14
C LYS A 196 29.42 -10.04 4.31
N LEU A 197 28.51 -9.56 5.16
CA LEU A 197 28.87 -8.80 6.35
C LEU A 197 29.77 -9.63 7.27
N TYR A 198 29.40 -10.89 7.53
CA TYR A 198 30.21 -11.82 8.33
C TYR A 198 31.64 -11.91 7.80
N MET A 199 31.81 -12.18 6.49
CA MET A 199 33.13 -12.34 5.88
C MET A 199 33.98 -11.08 5.99
N LYS A 200 33.36 -9.90 5.85
CA LYS A 200 34.08 -8.62 5.99
C LYS A 200 34.55 -8.38 7.42
N LEU A 201 33.67 -8.60 8.41
CA LEU A 201 34.03 -8.45 9.82
C LEU A 201 35.16 -9.41 10.22
N GLN A 202 35.09 -10.66 9.74
CA GLN A 202 36.15 -11.64 9.95
C GLN A 202 37.46 -11.21 9.28
N ALA A 203 37.42 -10.73 8.04
CA ALA A 203 38.61 -10.26 7.32
C ALA A 203 39.26 -9.03 8.00
N SER A 204 38.47 -8.25 8.75
CA SER A 204 38.97 -7.16 9.61
C SER A 204 39.60 -7.64 10.92
N GLY A 205 39.65 -8.96 11.18
CA GLY A 205 40.27 -9.53 12.37
C GLY A 205 39.41 -9.43 13.64
N LEU A 206 38.10 -9.21 13.50
CA LEU A 206 37.18 -9.16 14.63
C LEU A 206 36.81 -10.56 15.09
N ASN A 207 36.77 -10.78 16.41
CA ASN A 207 36.32 -12.03 16.99
C ASN A 207 34.79 -12.09 16.99
N LEU A 208 34.23 -13.01 16.21
CA LEU A 208 32.79 -13.17 16.08
C LEU A 208 32.29 -14.23 17.05
N VAL A 209 31.31 -13.87 17.87
CA VAL A 209 30.57 -14.78 18.74
C VAL A 209 29.15 -14.90 18.21
N LEU A 210 28.73 -16.13 17.95
CA LEU A 210 27.45 -16.44 17.36
C LEU A 210 26.44 -16.84 18.43
N VAL A 211 25.21 -16.33 18.34
CA VAL A 211 24.10 -16.71 19.23
C VAL A 211 22.87 -17.01 18.38
N SER A 212 22.18 -18.10 18.71
CA SER A 212 20.96 -18.53 18.04
C SER A 212 19.87 -18.81 19.06
N ARG A 213 18.62 -18.57 18.67
CA ARG A 213 17.47 -19.02 19.45
C ARG A 213 17.26 -20.53 19.29
N MET A 214 17.80 -21.15 18.24
CA MET A 214 17.65 -22.57 17.91
C MET A 214 18.11 -23.51 19.04
N PRO A 215 17.50 -24.69 19.17
CA PRO A 215 17.83 -25.61 20.24
C PRO A 215 19.19 -26.27 19.98
N GLU A 216 19.92 -26.57 21.05
CA GLU A 216 21.27 -27.16 21.04
C GLU A 216 21.38 -28.42 20.17
N LYS A 217 20.32 -29.23 20.09
CA LYS A 217 20.27 -30.43 19.23
C LYS A 217 20.48 -30.14 17.73
N LEU A 218 20.23 -28.92 17.27
CA LEU A 218 20.44 -28.49 15.88
C LEU A 218 21.84 -27.97 15.60
N ARG A 219 22.73 -27.91 16.61
CA ARG A 219 24.07 -27.33 16.49
C ARG A 219 24.82 -27.83 15.25
N ASN A 220 24.87 -29.14 15.02
CA ASN A 220 25.63 -29.70 13.90
C ASN A 220 25.08 -29.25 12.55
N ALA A 221 23.75 -29.25 12.39
CA ALA A 221 23.09 -28.78 11.17
C ALA A 221 23.32 -27.27 10.95
N THR A 222 23.26 -26.47 12.03
CA THR A 222 23.56 -25.03 11.98
C THR A 222 25.01 -24.77 11.59
N VAL A 223 25.97 -25.52 12.14
CA VAL A 223 27.39 -25.41 11.79
C VAL A 223 27.63 -25.76 10.32
N GLU A 224 27.11 -26.90 9.85
CA GLU A 224 27.22 -27.30 8.45
C GLU A 224 26.62 -26.26 7.50
N TYR A 225 25.47 -25.69 7.88
CA TYR A 225 24.83 -24.63 7.11
C TYR A 225 25.69 -23.36 7.04
N LEU A 226 26.20 -22.86 8.16
CA LEU A 226 27.08 -21.68 8.19
C LEU A 226 28.34 -21.90 7.35
N LEU A 227 28.96 -23.09 7.46
CA LEU A 227 30.11 -23.46 6.64
C LEU A 227 29.77 -23.50 5.14
N SER A 228 28.57 -23.97 4.78
CA SER A 228 28.10 -23.98 3.38
C SER A 228 27.93 -22.57 2.80
N LEU A 229 27.72 -21.56 3.65
CA LEU A 229 27.69 -20.15 3.27
C LEU A 229 29.08 -19.49 3.24
N GLY A 230 30.13 -20.26 3.53
CA GLY A 230 31.51 -19.77 3.65
C GLY A 230 31.76 -19.02 4.97
N CYS A 231 30.82 -19.04 5.90
CA CYS A 231 31.00 -18.48 7.24
C CYS A 231 31.72 -19.53 8.08
N SER A 232 32.89 -19.20 8.62
CA SER A 232 33.72 -20.08 9.45
C SER A 232 34.54 -19.24 10.43
N GLY A 233 35.24 -19.85 11.38
CA GLY A 233 36.19 -19.14 12.24
C GLY A 233 35.59 -18.20 13.29
N TRP A 234 34.33 -18.43 13.68
CA TRP A 234 33.76 -17.82 14.89
C TRP A 234 34.43 -18.38 16.16
N SER A 235 34.48 -17.59 17.23
CA SER A 235 35.08 -17.98 18.51
C SER A 235 34.18 -18.95 19.29
N SER A 236 32.87 -18.73 19.27
CA SER A 236 31.89 -19.59 19.94
C SER A 236 30.53 -19.50 19.27
N LEU A 237 29.71 -20.54 19.46
CA LEU A 237 28.32 -20.61 19.01
C LEU A 237 27.44 -21.00 20.20
N PHE A 238 26.61 -20.07 20.67
CA PHE A 238 25.60 -20.32 21.68
C PHE A 238 24.30 -20.75 21.00
N MET A 239 23.83 -21.93 21.34
CA MET A 239 22.51 -22.42 20.98
C MET A 239 21.71 -22.56 22.27
N ARG A 240 20.39 -22.64 22.15
CA ARG A 240 19.48 -22.68 23.29
C ARG A 240 19.38 -24.08 23.87
N LYS A 241 19.72 -24.25 25.15
CA LYS A 241 19.65 -25.56 25.82
C LYS A 241 18.21 -25.95 26.12
N GLU A 242 17.97 -27.24 26.36
CA GLU A 242 16.63 -27.77 26.61
C GLU A 242 15.92 -27.09 27.79
N HIS A 243 16.65 -26.86 28.89
CA HIS A 243 16.10 -26.17 30.07
C HIS A 243 15.91 -24.67 29.86
N GLU A 244 16.56 -24.07 28.85
CA GLU A 244 16.43 -22.65 28.51
C GLU A 244 15.28 -22.40 27.52
N LYS A 245 14.61 -23.44 27.00
CA LYS A 245 13.52 -23.31 26.03
C LYS A 245 12.34 -22.48 26.55
N GLN A 246 12.05 -22.58 27.85
CA GLN A 246 10.94 -21.87 28.49
C GLN A 246 11.31 -20.45 28.95
N THR A 247 12.60 -20.10 28.93
CA THR A 247 13.08 -18.76 29.31
C THR A 247 12.55 -17.71 28.34
N ASP A 248 12.37 -16.46 28.77
CA ASP A 248 12.08 -15.41 27.80
C ASP A 248 13.31 -15.18 26.88
N THR A 249 13.10 -14.89 25.59
CA THR A 249 14.23 -14.74 24.66
C THR A 249 15.13 -13.56 25.02
N ARG A 250 14.57 -12.48 25.57
CA ARG A 250 15.34 -11.32 26.04
C ARG A 250 16.20 -11.68 27.24
N GLU A 251 15.65 -12.49 28.15
CA GLU A 251 16.39 -13.01 29.29
C GLU A 251 17.49 -13.98 28.83
N TYR A 252 17.21 -14.85 27.86
CA TYR A 252 18.22 -15.72 27.26
C TYR A 252 19.42 -14.93 26.72
N PHE A 253 19.18 -13.91 25.88
CA PHE A 253 20.26 -13.09 25.32
C PHE A 253 21.01 -12.30 26.41
N PHE A 254 20.32 -11.81 27.43
CA PHE A 254 20.95 -11.18 28.58
C PHE A 254 21.92 -12.14 29.29
N MET A 255 21.50 -13.39 29.52
CA MET A 255 22.34 -14.41 30.15
C MET A 255 23.55 -14.79 29.29
N GLN A 256 23.40 -14.88 27.97
CA GLN A 256 24.56 -15.16 27.09
C GLN A 256 25.58 -14.02 27.11
N ARG A 257 25.14 -12.75 27.19
CA ARG A 257 26.08 -11.62 27.35
C ARG A 257 26.80 -11.66 28.67
N LYS A 258 26.08 -11.88 29.78
CA LYS A 258 26.66 -12.07 31.11
C LYS A 258 27.75 -13.14 31.09
N ALA A 259 27.49 -14.28 30.45
CA ALA A 259 28.45 -15.38 30.33
C ALA A 259 29.71 -15.03 29.51
N LEU A 260 29.65 -14.02 28.65
CA LEU A 260 30.81 -13.47 27.94
C LEU A 260 31.54 -12.40 28.76
N GLU A 261 30.80 -11.50 29.41
CA GLU A 261 31.38 -10.40 30.18
C GLU A 261 32.05 -10.86 31.48
N GLU A 262 31.49 -11.87 32.17
CA GLU A 262 32.03 -12.42 33.42
C GLU A 262 33.50 -12.89 33.34
N PRO A 263 33.92 -13.65 32.31
CA PRO A 263 35.32 -14.01 32.12
C PRO A 263 36.19 -12.88 31.53
N GLY A 264 35.63 -11.70 31.24
CA GLY A 264 36.37 -10.52 30.79
C GLY A 264 36.32 -10.22 29.29
N PHE A 265 35.40 -10.81 28.52
CA PHE A 265 35.17 -10.36 27.14
C PHE A 265 34.42 -9.02 27.12
N HIS A 266 34.76 -8.18 26.15
CA HIS A 266 34.08 -6.90 25.92
C HIS A 266 33.25 -7.00 24.65
N ILE A 267 31.93 -6.92 24.80
CA ILE A 267 31.02 -6.93 23.65
C ILE A 267 31.00 -5.52 23.05
N VAL A 268 31.80 -5.31 22.00
CA VAL A 268 31.91 -3.99 21.33
C VAL A 268 30.70 -3.70 20.46
N ALA A 269 30.10 -4.73 19.89
CA ALA A 269 28.87 -4.60 19.11
C ALA A 269 28.02 -5.86 19.12
N ALA A 270 26.72 -5.66 18.87
CA ALA A 270 25.77 -6.73 18.58
C ALA A 270 25.05 -6.44 17.25
N ILE A 271 24.84 -7.47 16.44
CA ILE A 271 24.23 -7.37 15.11
C ILE A 271 23.08 -8.38 15.03
N SER A 272 21.85 -7.91 14.82
CA SER A 272 20.65 -8.75 14.75
C SER A 272 19.50 -8.03 14.05
N SER A 273 18.59 -8.74 13.39
CA SER A 273 17.30 -8.19 12.94
C SER A 273 16.21 -8.18 14.03
N HIS A 274 16.47 -8.79 15.18
CA HIS A 274 15.54 -8.89 16.29
C HIS A 274 15.92 -7.95 17.42
N LEU A 275 14.90 -7.31 18.01
CA LEU A 275 15.11 -6.33 19.09
C LEU A 275 15.25 -6.96 20.47
N ASP A 276 15.03 -8.26 20.61
CA ASP A 276 15.33 -8.99 21.85
C ASP A 276 16.84 -8.98 22.18
N VAL A 277 17.69 -8.73 21.19
CA VAL A 277 19.13 -8.44 21.35
C VAL A 277 19.37 -7.02 21.91
N LEU A 278 18.36 -6.20 22.20
CA LEU A 278 18.56 -4.88 22.82
C LEU A 278 18.53 -4.89 24.36
N THR A 279 18.29 -6.03 25.01
CA THR A 279 18.00 -6.01 26.45
C THR A 279 19.24 -5.80 27.32
N SER A 280 19.15 -4.78 28.19
CA SER A 280 20.18 -4.34 29.15
C SER A 280 21.51 -4.00 28.50
N GLN A 281 21.57 -2.79 27.93
CA GLN A 281 22.77 -2.21 27.35
C GLN A 281 23.81 -1.92 28.45
N SER A 282 25.00 -2.52 28.35
CA SER A 282 26.17 -1.89 28.97
C SER A 282 26.50 -0.64 28.15
N SER A 283 26.96 0.44 28.80
CA SER A 283 27.09 1.77 28.20
C SER A 283 27.99 1.87 26.95
N PHE A 284 28.69 0.78 26.60
CA PHE A 284 29.73 0.72 25.58
C PHE A 284 29.39 -0.17 24.38
N THR A 285 28.31 -0.96 24.40
CA THR A 285 27.95 -1.85 23.28
C THR A 285 27.09 -1.11 22.24
N ARG A 286 27.57 -1.08 20.99
CA ARG A 286 26.79 -0.58 19.84
C ARG A 286 25.90 -1.71 19.30
N VAL A 287 24.60 -1.45 19.12
CA VAL A 287 23.72 -2.43 18.48
C VAL A 287 23.37 -1.98 17.06
N PHE A 288 23.49 -2.91 16.11
CA PHE A 288 23.12 -2.74 14.71
C PHE A 288 21.89 -3.58 14.41
N GLY A 289 20.78 -2.90 14.16
CA GLY A 289 19.55 -3.53 13.67
C GLY A 289 19.70 -3.87 12.19
N LEU A 290 19.57 -5.15 11.85
CA LEU A 290 19.49 -5.57 10.46
C LEU A 290 18.06 -5.36 9.94
N PRO A 291 17.89 -4.88 8.71
CA PRO A 291 16.58 -4.81 8.08
C PRO A 291 15.97 -6.23 7.99
N SER A 292 14.77 -6.41 8.55
CA SER A 292 13.87 -7.56 8.29
C SER A 292 12.50 -7.03 7.87
N PRO A 293 11.80 -7.67 6.92
CA PRO A 293 10.38 -7.41 6.74
C PRO A 293 9.60 -7.79 8.01
N ILE A 294 8.46 -7.13 8.20
CA ILE A 294 7.53 -7.49 9.25
C ILE A 294 6.85 -8.79 8.81
N SER A 295 7.25 -9.91 9.40
CA SER A 295 6.72 -11.23 9.01
C SER A 295 5.20 -11.28 9.20
N ARG A 296 4.50 -11.81 8.21
CA ARG A 296 3.10 -12.22 8.36
C ARG A 296 3.08 -13.43 9.30
N SER A 297 2.48 -13.30 10.48
CA SER A 297 2.01 -14.49 11.19
C SER A 297 0.92 -15.15 10.33
N SER A 298 1.18 -16.36 9.85
CA SER A 298 0.17 -17.25 9.28
C SER A 298 -0.62 -17.94 10.37
#